data_AF-R7IRZ0-F1
#
_entry.id   AF-R7IRZ0-F1
#
_cell.length_a   1.000
_cell.length_b   1.000
_cell.length_c   1.000
_cell.angle_alpha   90.00
_cell.angle_beta   90.00
_cell.angle_gamma   90.00
#
_symmetry.space_group_name_H-M   'P 1'
#
loop_
_entity.id
_entity.type
_entity.pdbx_description
1 polymer ?
#
loop_
_entity_poly.entity_id
_entity_poly.type
_entity_poly.pdbx_seq_one_letter_code
_entity_poly.pdbx_strand_id
1 'polypeptide(L)'
;MESKKIYFLLIVLVIIIFSGCVISVVVSDRKAPEITLGEAGMVSEYSDDMDTSELLAGVTAYDDRDGDVTDSVTVLNVLVLDNGEYIKVTYAAKDSHNNVAQKSAKIKYSGSKSFINVSVTEDDSEVQTQETTTEKETVPQETTTAGPDLTQPGGSGTPVKIDQEKVKTTGVPQIELKYTDYVIKAGDSFGTVEALDMVNSTLDDKEGVSNRIVINGIGNVNTNRVGEYQLVYSVSDTDGNRSEAQTLTLHVIE
;
A
#
# COMPACT_ATOMS: atom_id res chain seq x y z
N MET A 1 -30.64 -31.74 -47.63
CA MET A 1 -29.30 -32.30 -47.31
C MET A 1 -28.35 -31.22 -46.77
N GLU A 2 -28.57 -29.95 -47.09
CA GLU A 2 -27.71 -28.83 -46.65
C GLU A 2 -27.86 -28.46 -45.18
N SER A 3 -29.08 -28.50 -44.63
CA SER A 3 -29.31 -28.20 -43.20
C SER A 3 -28.51 -29.11 -42.26
N LYS A 4 -28.43 -30.42 -42.55
CA LYS A 4 -27.63 -31.38 -41.78
C LYS A 4 -26.13 -31.08 -41.82
N LYS A 5 -25.61 -30.55 -42.92
CA LYS A 5 -24.20 -30.14 -43.06
C LYS A 5 -23.91 -28.87 -42.24
N ILE A 6 -24.85 -27.92 -42.21
CA ILE A 6 -24.75 -26.69 -41.41
C ILE A 6 -24.77 -27.02 -39.91
N TYR A 7 -25.66 -27.91 -39.45
CA TYR A 7 -25.68 -28.36 -38.05
C TYR A 7 -24.39 -29.08 -37.65
N PHE A 8 -23.87 -29.95 -38.52
CA PHE A 8 -22.60 -30.62 -38.29
C PHE A 8 -21.44 -29.62 -38.15
N LEU A 9 -21.38 -28.60 -39.01
CA LEU A 9 -20.35 -27.56 -38.97
C LEU A 9 -20.46 -26.68 -37.70
N LEU A 10 -21.67 -26.35 -37.25
CA LEU A 10 -21.90 -25.63 -35.99
C LEU A 10 -21.45 -26.45 -34.77
N ILE A 11 -21.73 -27.75 -34.73
CA ILE A 11 -21.30 -28.62 -33.62
C ILE A 11 -19.77 -28.70 -33.56
N VAL A 12 -19.10 -28.84 -34.72
CA VAL A 12 -17.62 -28.83 -34.78
C VAL A 12 -17.04 -27.50 -34.29
N LEU A 13 -17.64 -26.37 -34.70
CA LEU A 13 -17.21 -25.04 -34.23
C LEU A 13 -17.36 -24.90 -32.71
N VAL A 14 -18.48 -25.35 -32.14
CA VAL A 14 -18.72 -25.33 -30.69
C VAL A 14 -17.71 -26.19 -29.95
N ILE A 15 -17.37 -27.38 -30.47
CA ILE A 15 -16.35 -28.25 -29.88
C ILE A 15 -14.97 -27.58 -29.93
N ILE A 16 -14.62 -26.90 -31.01
CA ILE A 16 -13.34 -26.17 -31.12
C ILE A 16 -13.28 -25.01 -30.11
N ILE A 17 -14.35 -24.21 -30.00
CA ILE A 17 -14.42 -23.12 -29.03
C ILE A 17 -14.35 -23.68 -27.61
N PHE A 18 -15.14 -24.71 -27.30
CA PHE A 18 -15.15 -25.35 -25.98
C PHE A 18 -13.79 -25.95 -25.64
N SER A 19 -13.16 -26.65 -26.58
CA SER A 19 -11.81 -27.18 -26.41
C SER A 19 -10.78 -26.07 -26.21
N GLY A 20 -10.88 -24.96 -26.94
CA GLY A 20 -10.03 -23.78 -26.75
C GLY A 20 -10.21 -23.15 -25.37
N CYS A 21 -11.46 -23.02 -24.89
CA CYS A 21 -11.76 -22.55 -23.54
C CYS A 21 -11.18 -23.48 -22.46
N VAL A 22 -11.35 -24.81 -22.62
CA VAL A 22 -10.82 -25.80 -21.68
C VAL A 22 -9.28 -25.76 -21.65
N ILE A 23 -8.62 -25.71 -22.81
CA ILE A 23 -7.16 -25.60 -22.89
C ILE A 23 -6.68 -24.32 -22.22
N SER A 24 -7.33 -23.18 -22.49
CA SER A 24 -6.97 -21.89 -21.89
C SER A 24 -7.04 -21.92 -20.36
N VAL A 25 -8.08 -22.52 -19.78
CA VAL A 25 -8.22 -22.66 -18.32
C VAL A 25 -7.15 -23.59 -17.72
N VAL A 26 -6.77 -24.67 -18.43
CA VAL A 26 -5.76 -25.62 -17.93
C VAL A 26 -4.34 -25.05 -18.01
N VAL A 27 -4.05 -24.23 -19.02
CA VAL A 27 -2.72 -23.65 -19.24
C VAL A 27 -2.52 -22.36 -18.42
N SER A 28 -3.58 -21.64 -18.07
CA SER A 28 -3.48 -20.44 -17.23
C SER A 28 -2.87 -20.76 -15.86
N ASP A 29 -1.79 -20.08 -15.49
CA ASP A 29 -1.28 -20.15 -14.12
C ASP A 29 -2.13 -19.29 -13.18
N ARG A 30 -2.42 -19.85 -12.01
CA ARG A 30 -3.21 -19.21 -10.96
C ARG A 30 -2.58 -19.41 -9.58
N LYS A 31 -1.38 -19.98 -9.52
CA LYS A 31 -0.67 -20.20 -8.27
C LYS A 31 0.23 -18.99 -8.04
N ALA A 32 0.16 -18.43 -6.84
CA ALA A 32 1.05 -17.34 -6.45
C ALA A 32 2.44 -17.89 -6.07
N PRO A 33 3.50 -17.09 -6.22
CA PRO A 33 4.84 -17.48 -5.80
C PRO A 33 4.93 -17.69 -4.29
N GLU A 34 5.88 -18.49 -3.84
CA GLU A 34 6.18 -18.67 -2.42
C GLU A 34 7.33 -17.74 -1.99
N ILE A 35 7.05 -16.84 -1.04
CA ILE A 35 8.07 -15.96 -0.44
C ILE A 35 8.76 -16.69 0.71
N THR A 36 10.08 -16.75 0.69
CA THR A 36 10.92 -17.31 1.76
C THR A 36 11.70 -16.20 2.46
N LEU A 37 11.68 -16.24 3.80
CA LEU A 37 12.44 -15.32 4.65
C LEU A 37 13.63 -16.09 5.20
N GLY A 38 14.78 -16.00 4.55
CA GLY A 38 15.99 -16.68 4.99
C GLY A 38 16.56 -15.99 6.22
N GLU A 39 16.38 -16.56 7.42
CA GLU A 39 16.90 -15.97 8.66
C GLU A 39 18.40 -15.60 8.56
N ALA A 40 19.18 -16.38 7.80
CA ALA A 40 20.52 -16.00 7.39
C ALA A 40 20.47 -14.96 6.26
N GLY A 41 20.76 -13.69 6.60
CA GLY A 41 20.86 -12.59 5.63
C GLY A 41 19.79 -11.51 5.80
N MET A 42 18.74 -11.76 6.59
CA MET A 42 17.77 -10.75 6.98
C MET A 42 18.41 -9.67 7.86
N VAL A 43 17.97 -8.43 7.68
CA VAL A 43 18.31 -7.32 8.57
C VAL A 43 17.75 -7.60 9.97
N SER A 44 18.62 -7.54 10.99
CA SER A 44 18.23 -7.80 12.38
C SER A 44 17.64 -6.58 13.09
N GLU A 45 18.01 -5.37 12.65
CA GLU A 45 17.57 -4.10 13.21
C GLU A 45 17.53 -3.03 12.11
N TYR A 46 16.45 -2.26 12.06
CA TYR A 46 16.24 -1.16 11.11
C TYR A 46 16.21 0.19 11.84
N SER A 47 16.76 1.22 11.21
CA SER A 47 16.77 2.60 11.72
C SER A 47 16.40 3.59 10.62
N ASP A 48 16.09 4.83 11.02
CA ASP A 48 15.54 5.86 10.14
C ASP A 48 16.46 6.35 9.01
N ASP A 49 17.75 6.04 9.13
CA ASP A 49 18.83 6.34 8.19
C ASP A 49 19.11 5.21 7.19
N MET A 50 18.50 4.03 7.36
CA MET A 50 18.60 2.92 6.41
C MET A 50 17.61 3.07 5.26
N ASP A 51 18.03 2.66 4.07
CA ASP A 51 17.12 2.61 2.94
C ASP A 51 16.17 1.41 3.06
N THR A 52 14.90 1.58 2.68
CA THR A 52 13.92 0.47 2.75
C THR A 52 14.28 -0.71 1.86
N SER A 53 15.07 -0.51 0.80
CA SER A 53 15.59 -1.60 -0.05
C SER A 53 16.49 -2.57 0.71
N GLU A 54 17.15 -2.13 1.79
CA GLU A 54 17.95 -3.01 2.65
C GLU A 54 17.09 -4.10 3.32
N LEU A 55 15.80 -3.83 3.53
CA LEU A 55 14.86 -4.81 4.11
C LEU A 55 14.57 -6.00 3.18
N LEU A 56 14.98 -5.94 1.91
CA LEU A 56 14.89 -7.06 0.96
C LEU A 56 16.02 -8.08 1.14
N ALA A 57 17.06 -7.75 1.92
CA ALA A 57 18.16 -8.67 2.15
C ALA A 57 17.66 -9.99 2.77
N GLY A 58 18.05 -11.12 2.16
CA GLY A 58 17.66 -12.46 2.61
C GLY A 58 16.23 -12.88 2.27
N VAL A 59 15.47 -12.05 1.54
CA VAL A 59 14.12 -12.39 1.05
C VAL A 59 14.22 -12.95 -0.35
N THR A 60 13.63 -14.12 -0.58
CA THR A 60 13.56 -14.76 -1.91
C THR A 60 12.13 -15.16 -2.25
N ALA A 61 11.86 -15.37 -3.54
CA ALA A 61 10.57 -15.86 -4.00
C ALA A 61 10.72 -16.88 -5.13
N TYR A 62 9.96 -17.97 -5.06
CA TYR A 62 9.97 -19.03 -6.07
C TYR A 62 8.55 -19.40 -6.48
N ASP A 63 8.32 -19.53 -7.78
CA ASP A 63 7.10 -20.07 -8.35
C ASP A 63 7.36 -21.41 -9.06
N ASP A 64 6.40 -22.33 -9.02
CA ASP A 64 6.57 -23.67 -9.60
C ASP A 64 6.71 -23.67 -11.13
N ARG A 65 6.13 -22.67 -11.82
CA ARG A 65 6.16 -22.56 -13.28
C ARG A 65 7.19 -21.55 -13.76
N ASP A 66 7.30 -20.42 -13.07
CA ASP A 66 8.21 -19.34 -13.46
C ASP A 66 9.63 -19.49 -12.88
N GLY A 67 9.79 -20.35 -11.86
CA GLY A 67 11.07 -20.57 -11.21
C GLY A 67 11.39 -19.47 -10.20
N ASP A 68 12.63 -19.00 -10.20
CA ASP A 68 13.05 -17.90 -9.31
C ASP A 68 12.44 -16.58 -9.78
N VAL A 69 11.62 -15.98 -8.93
CA VAL A 69 10.98 -14.67 -9.16
C VAL A 69 11.41 -13.66 -8.09
N THR A 70 12.56 -13.88 -7.44
CA THR A 70 13.06 -13.04 -6.35
C THR A 70 13.18 -11.56 -6.75
N ASP A 71 13.50 -11.27 -8.01
CA ASP A 71 13.60 -9.88 -8.50
C ASP A 71 12.25 -9.12 -8.47
N SER A 72 11.12 -9.83 -8.37
CA SER A 72 9.80 -9.19 -8.21
C SER A 72 9.44 -8.90 -6.76
N VAL A 73 10.29 -9.29 -5.80
CA VAL A 73 10.06 -9.04 -4.37
C VAL A 73 10.22 -7.55 -4.10
N THR A 74 9.16 -6.96 -3.55
CA THR A 74 9.14 -5.56 -3.15
C THR A 74 8.74 -5.44 -1.69
N VAL A 75 9.23 -4.40 -1.01
CA VAL A 75 8.66 -3.98 0.27
C VAL A 75 7.36 -3.27 -0.04
N LEU A 76 6.25 -3.84 0.42
CA LEU A 76 4.93 -3.26 0.24
C LEU A 76 4.60 -2.27 1.37
N ASN A 77 5.02 -2.60 2.59
CA ASN A 77 4.66 -1.82 3.78
C ASN A 77 5.66 -2.01 4.93
N VAL A 78 5.90 -0.95 5.71
CA VAL A 78 6.67 -1.00 6.96
C VAL A 78 5.89 -0.26 8.05
N LEU A 79 5.51 -1.00 9.10
CA LEU A 79 4.71 -0.49 10.22
C LEU A 79 5.50 -0.54 11.51
N VAL A 80 5.57 0.56 12.26
CA VAL A 80 6.14 0.57 13.60
C VAL A 80 5.17 -0.11 14.58
N LEU A 81 5.70 -1.00 15.41
CA LEU A 81 5.00 -1.80 16.40
C LEU A 81 5.57 -1.57 17.80
N ASP A 82 4.83 -2.04 18.81
CA ASP A 82 5.27 -2.13 20.20
C ASP A 82 5.92 -0.83 20.72
N ASN A 83 5.23 0.30 20.52
CA ASN A 83 5.68 1.64 20.93
C ASN A 83 7.07 2.05 20.37
N GLY A 84 7.45 1.55 19.19
CA GLY A 84 8.74 1.89 18.57
C GLY A 84 9.83 0.85 18.78
N GLU A 85 9.53 -0.32 19.34
CA GLU A 85 10.55 -1.36 19.54
C GLU A 85 10.77 -2.22 18.29
N TYR A 86 9.76 -2.37 17.43
CA TYR A 86 9.83 -3.20 16.23
C TYR A 86 9.19 -2.53 15.02
N ILE A 87 9.53 -3.02 13.84
CA ILE A 87 8.76 -2.84 12.62
C ILE A 87 8.19 -4.17 12.13
N LYS A 88 7.01 -4.12 11.53
CA LYS A 88 6.47 -5.18 10.67
C LYS A 88 6.69 -4.76 9.21
N VAL A 89 7.50 -5.54 8.52
CA VAL A 89 7.73 -5.40 7.07
C VAL A 89 6.81 -6.37 6.36
N THR A 90 6.06 -5.91 5.36
CA THR A 90 5.27 -6.75 4.47
C THR A 90 5.92 -6.74 3.10
N TYR A 91 6.28 -7.93 2.62
CA TYR A 91 6.82 -8.18 1.30
C TYR A 91 5.71 -8.63 0.35
N ALA A 92 5.83 -8.29 -0.92
CA ALA A 92 5.02 -8.83 -1.99
C ALA A 92 5.91 -9.35 -3.12
N ALA A 93 5.51 -10.45 -3.77
CA ALA A 93 6.18 -10.99 -4.95
C ALA A 93 5.13 -11.32 -6.00
N LYS A 94 5.46 -11.11 -7.28
CA LYS A 94 4.58 -11.34 -8.43
C LYS A 94 5.24 -12.28 -9.43
N ASP A 95 4.50 -13.26 -9.91
CA ASP A 95 4.95 -14.16 -10.98
C ASP A 95 4.73 -13.55 -12.39
N SER A 96 5.07 -14.27 -13.46
CA SER A 96 4.89 -13.79 -14.83
C SER A 96 3.42 -13.74 -15.28
N HIS A 97 2.54 -14.42 -14.55
CA HIS A 97 1.10 -14.48 -14.78
C HIS A 97 0.31 -13.51 -13.89
N ASN A 98 1.00 -12.63 -13.18
CA ASN A 98 0.45 -11.64 -12.24
C ASN A 98 -0.25 -12.22 -11.01
N ASN A 99 0.05 -13.47 -10.63
CA ASN A 99 -0.33 -13.97 -9.31
C ASN A 99 0.62 -13.36 -8.27
N VAL A 100 0.04 -12.89 -7.15
CA VAL A 100 0.77 -12.15 -6.11
C VAL A 100 0.72 -12.89 -4.80
N ALA A 101 1.86 -13.00 -4.12
CA ALA A 101 1.95 -13.45 -2.75
C ALA A 101 2.38 -12.32 -1.81
N GLN A 102 2.02 -12.43 -0.54
CA GLN A 102 2.47 -11.52 0.51
C GLN A 102 2.96 -12.30 1.72
N LYS A 103 4.00 -11.78 2.38
CA LYS A 103 4.54 -12.35 3.62
C LYS A 103 5.11 -11.23 4.49
N SER A 104 5.03 -11.37 5.81
CA SER A 104 5.55 -10.35 6.72
C SER A 104 6.66 -10.87 7.62
N ALA A 105 7.60 -9.99 7.97
CA ALA A 105 8.62 -10.19 8.99
C ALA A 105 8.48 -9.15 10.11
N LYS A 106 8.92 -9.51 11.32
CA LYS A 106 9.06 -8.57 12.45
C LYS A 106 10.55 -8.34 12.68
N ILE A 107 10.99 -7.09 12.60
CA ILE A 107 12.41 -6.69 12.69
C ILE A 107 12.53 -5.67 13.83
N LYS A 108 13.64 -5.67 14.56
CA LYS A 108 13.88 -4.71 15.63
C LYS A 108 13.99 -3.30 15.05
N TYR A 109 13.49 -2.31 15.77
CA TYR A 109 13.49 -0.92 15.33
C TYR A 109 14.19 -0.03 16.35
N SER A 110 15.06 0.84 15.87
CA SER A 110 15.80 1.82 16.69
C SER A 110 15.61 3.26 16.21
N GLY A 111 14.66 3.49 15.31
CA GLY A 111 14.29 4.83 14.85
C GLY A 111 13.28 5.53 15.76
N SER A 112 12.94 6.76 15.38
CA SER A 112 11.98 7.63 16.06
C SER A 112 10.78 7.98 15.19
N LYS A 113 10.80 7.68 13.88
CA LYS A 113 9.61 7.85 13.03
C LYS A 113 8.52 6.90 13.51
N SER A 114 7.28 7.37 13.47
CA SER A 114 6.12 6.53 13.78
C SER A 114 5.64 5.70 12.59
N PHE A 115 6.16 5.97 11.38
CA PHE A 115 5.93 5.23 10.16
C PHE A 115 7.11 5.43 9.19
N ILE A 116 7.35 4.43 8.33
CA ILE A 116 8.44 4.47 7.34
C ILE A 116 7.80 4.45 5.96
N ASN A 117 8.02 5.53 5.20
CA ASN A 117 7.54 5.60 3.82
C ASN A 117 8.30 4.60 2.97
N VAL A 118 7.56 3.68 2.34
CA VAL A 118 8.12 2.78 1.35
C VAL A 118 7.88 3.39 -0.02
N SER A 119 8.93 3.97 -0.59
CA SER A 119 8.96 4.36 -2.00
C SER A 119 9.07 3.10 -2.83
N VAL A 120 8.03 2.80 -3.63
CA VAL A 120 8.12 1.75 -4.65
C VAL A 120 8.82 2.37 -5.83
N THR A 121 10.11 2.09 -5.98
CA THR A 121 10.82 2.34 -7.23
C THR A 121 10.58 1.11 -8.12
N GLU A 122 9.70 1.23 -9.10
CA GLU A 122 9.76 0.36 -10.27
C GLU A 122 11.01 0.80 -11.06
N ASP A 123 12.06 -0.02 -11.01
CA ASP A 123 13.22 0.15 -11.87
C ASP A 123 12.91 -0.46 -13.23
N ASP A 124 12.47 0.37 -14.18
CA ASP A 124 12.97 0.25 -15.55
C ASP A 124 13.17 1.65 -16.16
N SER A 125 14.44 1.94 -16.39
CA SER A 125 14.97 2.91 -17.36
C SER A 125 15.16 4.38 -16.96
N GLU A 126 16.45 4.68 -16.78
CA GLU A 126 17.19 5.93 -17.05
C GLU A 126 17.37 6.96 -15.93
N VAL A 127 18.57 6.86 -15.33
CA VAL A 127 19.32 7.91 -14.66
C VAL A 127 19.33 9.22 -15.49
N GLN A 128 18.82 10.30 -14.90
CA GLN A 128 19.52 11.59 -14.95
C GLN A 128 19.60 12.19 -13.54
N THR A 129 20.80 12.08 -12.99
CA THR A 129 21.30 12.85 -11.86
C THR A 129 21.39 14.33 -12.24
N GLN A 130 20.82 15.21 -11.42
CA GLN A 130 21.32 16.58 -11.28
C GLN A 130 21.35 16.99 -9.81
N GLU A 131 22.54 17.34 -9.35
CA GLU A 131 22.82 17.82 -8.00
C GLU A 131 22.28 19.23 -7.74
N THR A 132 21.78 19.42 -6.53
CA THR A 132 21.86 20.57 -5.60
C THR A 132 21.60 21.98 -6.12
N THR A 133 20.61 22.65 -5.50
CA THR A 133 20.82 24.02 -4.99
C THR A 133 20.10 24.22 -3.66
N THR A 134 20.88 24.48 -2.62
CA THR A 134 20.47 25.06 -1.34
C THR A 134 19.96 26.49 -1.56
N GLU A 135 18.72 26.81 -1.17
CA GLU A 135 18.42 28.16 -0.68
C GLU A 135 17.19 28.19 0.26
N LYS A 136 17.51 28.46 1.53
CA LYS A 136 16.89 29.48 2.38
C LYS A 136 15.43 29.31 2.80
N GLU A 137 15.31 28.62 3.94
CA GLU A 137 14.52 29.02 5.11
C GLU A 137 13.80 30.37 4.95
N THR A 138 12.49 30.29 4.70
CA THR A 138 11.56 31.38 4.99
C THR A 138 10.48 30.78 5.86
N VAL A 139 10.56 31.08 7.16
CA VAL A 139 9.57 30.73 8.18
C VAL A 139 8.25 31.46 7.86
N PRO A 140 7.13 30.76 7.59
CA PRO A 140 5.81 31.35 7.73
C PRO A 140 5.28 30.96 9.10
N GLN A 141 5.49 31.88 10.05
CA GLN A 141 4.53 32.31 11.05
C GLN A 141 3.61 31.22 11.64
N GLU A 142 3.92 30.85 12.90
CA GLU A 142 3.06 30.08 13.79
C GLU A 142 1.59 30.55 13.69
N THR A 143 0.78 29.74 13.02
CA THR A 143 -0.65 29.71 13.27
C THR A 143 -0.83 28.71 14.39
N THR A 144 -1.17 29.19 15.58
CA THR A 144 -1.52 28.37 16.73
C THR A 144 -2.76 27.53 16.39
N THR A 145 -2.55 26.34 15.85
CA THR A 145 -3.57 25.28 15.83
C THR A 145 -3.65 24.73 17.24
N ALA A 146 -4.74 25.01 17.95
CA ALA A 146 -5.02 24.37 19.22
C ALA A 146 -5.01 22.84 19.00
N GLY A 147 -4.30 22.10 19.85
CA GLY A 147 -4.26 20.63 19.79
C GLY A 147 -5.66 20.02 19.93
N PRO A 148 -5.81 18.73 19.55
CA PRO A 148 -7.10 18.05 19.59
C PRO A 148 -7.69 18.08 21.01
N ASP A 149 -8.99 18.36 21.12
CA ASP A 149 -9.73 18.22 22.37
C ASP A 149 -9.96 16.73 22.66
N LEU A 150 -9.10 16.15 23.51
CA LEU A 150 -9.14 14.73 23.87
C LEU A 150 -10.23 14.39 24.89
N THR A 151 -11.17 15.30 25.17
CA THR A 151 -12.21 15.07 26.18
C THR A 151 -13.54 14.58 25.59
N GLN A 152 -13.72 14.66 24.27
CA GLN A 152 -14.95 14.24 23.59
C GLN A 152 -14.67 13.57 22.23
N PRO A 153 -15.51 12.60 21.80
CA PRO A 153 -15.41 12.03 20.47
C PRO A 153 -15.60 13.07 19.37
N GLY A 154 -14.80 12.98 18.32
CA GLY A 154 -14.87 13.91 17.21
C GLY A 154 -13.59 13.98 16.39
N GLY A 155 -13.72 14.56 15.20
CA GLY A 155 -12.60 14.81 14.30
C GLY A 155 -12.08 16.23 14.43
N SER A 156 -10.77 16.39 14.31
CA SER A 156 -10.09 17.68 14.33
C SER A 156 -8.81 17.65 13.48
N GLY A 157 -8.06 18.75 13.52
CA GLY A 157 -6.87 18.93 12.69
C GLY A 157 -7.19 19.31 11.24
N THR A 158 -6.14 19.69 10.50
CA THR A 158 -6.27 20.22 9.13
C THR A 158 -5.56 19.28 8.14
N PRO A 159 -6.31 18.51 7.33
CA PRO A 159 -5.74 17.60 6.35
C PRO A 159 -5.15 18.36 5.16
N VAL A 160 -4.17 17.75 4.49
CA VAL A 160 -3.61 18.30 3.24
C VAL A 160 -4.68 18.24 2.15
N LYS A 161 -4.93 19.36 1.49
CA LYS A 161 -5.92 19.47 0.42
C LYS A 161 -5.35 18.99 -0.91
N ILE A 162 -6.24 18.49 -1.77
CA ILE A 162 -5.86 18.11 -3.13
C ILE A 162 -5.46 19.34 -3.94
N ASP A 163 -4.28 19.28 -4.54
CA ASP A 163 -3.79 20.18 -5.58
C ASP A 163 -4.07 19.58 -6.96
N GLN A 164 -5.16 20.03 -7.58
CA GLN A 164 -5.62 19.50 -8.87
C GLN A 164 -4.63 19.77 -10.01
N GLU A 165 -3.95 20.92 -10.01
CA GLU A 165 -2.97 21.26 -11.05
C GLU A 165 -1.72 20.38 -10.90
N LYS A 166 -1.29 20.10 -9.66
CA LYS A 166 -0.18 19.17 -9.42
C LYS A 166 -0.53 17.76 -9.88
N VAL A 167 -1.73 17.25 -9.59
CA VAL A 167 -2.16 15.93 -10.08
C VAL A 167 -2.14 15.90 -11.61
N LYS A 168 -2.71 16.90 -12.26
CA LYS A 168 -2.78 16.99 -13.72
C LYS A 168 -1.41 17.09 -14.41
N THR A 169 -0.44 17.75 -13.76
CA THR A 169 0.89 17.97 -14.34
C THR A 169 1.87 16.84 -14.05
N THR A 170 1.69 16.11 -12.94
CA THR A 170 2.60 15.02 -12.54
C THR A 170 2.07 13.63 -12.82
N GLY A 171 0.75 13.46 -12.95
CA GLY A 171 0.10 12.15 -12.98
C GLY A 171 0.18 11.39 -11.66
N VAL A 172 0.73 11.99 -10.59
CA VAL A 172 0.80 11.36 -9.27
C VAL A 172 -0.53 11.60 -8.55
N PRO A 173 -1.19 10.54 -8.03
CA PRO A 173 -2.48 10.70 -7.40
C PRO A 173 -2.38 11.39 -6.04
N GLN A 174 -3.48 11.92 -5.56
CA GLN A 174 -3.59 12.53 -4.23
C GLN A 174 -4.81 12.02 -3.47
N ILE A 175 -4.68 11.96 -2.15
CA ILE A 175 -5.72 11.62 -1.20
C ILE A 175 -5.89 12.78 -0.23
N GLU A 176 -7.12 13.05 0.21
CA GLU A 176 -7.45 14.03 1.24
C GLU A 176 -8.29 13.35 2.33
N LEU A 177 -7.90 13.56 3.58
CA LEU A 177 -8.66 13.09 4.75
C LEU A 177 -9.70 14.12 5.19
N LYS A 178 -10.70 13.68 5.96
CA LYS A 178 -11.64 14.57 6.65
C LYS A 178 -10.97 15.26 7.85
N TYR A 179 -10.13 14.51 8.56
CA TYR A 179 -9.46 14.89 9.81
C TYR A 179 -8.05 14.30 9.86
N THR A 180 -7.15 14.94 10.61
CA THR A 180 -5.83 14.36 10.95
C THR A 180 -5.80 13.80 12.35
N ASP A 181 -6.79 14.14 13.18
CA ASP A 181 -6.94 13.68 14.55
C ASP A 181 -8.40 13.27 14.77
N TYR A 182 -8.63 12.11 15.35
CA TYR A 182 -9.97 11.59 15.61
C TYR A 182 -10.04 10.90 16.97
N VAL A 183 -11.06 11.22 17.75
CA VAL A 183 -11.24 10.71 19.11
C VAL A 183 -12.45 9.78 19.15
N ILE A 184 -12.29 8.60 19.75
CA ILE A 184 -13.34 7.63 20.05
C ILE A 184 -13.24 7.15 21.50
N LYS A 185 -14.31 6.58 22.04
CA LYS A 185 -14.29 5.97 23.37
C LYS A 185 -13.88 4.51 23.31
N ALA A 186 -13.37 4.01 24.42
CA ALA A 186 -13.04 2.61 24.57
C ALA A 186 -14.28 1.73 24.35
N GLY A 187 -14.16 0.76 23.44
CA GLY A 187 -15.23 -0.14 23.03
C GLY A 187 -16.02 0.31 21.79
N ASP A 188 -15.84 1.55 21.31
CA ASP A 188 -16.41 1.97 20.03
C ASP A 188 -15.84 1.15 18.86
N SER A 189 -16.61 0.95 17.80
CA SER A 189 -16.12 0.27 16.60
C SER A 189 -15.27 1.22 15.75
N PHE A 190 -14.06 0.80 15.41
CA PHE A 190 -13.22 1.48 14.43
C PHE A 190 -12.45 0.45 13.62
N GLY A 191 -13.08 -0.04 12.56
CA GLY A 191 -12.53 -1.00 11.62
C GLY A 191 -12.28 -0.37 10.25
N THR A 192 -12.11 -1.21 9.24
CA THR A 192 -11.82 -0.77 7.86
C THR A 192 -12.90 0.17 7.30
N VAL A 193 -14.17 -0.02 7.67
CA VAL A 193 -15.28 0.81 7.17
C VAL A 193 -15.18 2.22 7.73
N GLU A 194 -14.97 2.36 9.04
CA GLU A 194 -14.82 3.67 9.69
C GLU A 194 -13.54 4.37 9.24
N ALA A 195 -12.45 3.62 9.06
CA ALA A 195 -11.21 4.14 8.52
C ALA A 195 -11.39 4.65 7.08
N LEU A 196 -12.09 3.91 6.20
CA LEU A 196 -12.41 4.40 4.85
C LEU A 196 -13.30 5.66 4.89
N ASP A 197 -14.21 5.77 5.86
CA ASP A 197 -15.01 6.99 6.03
C ASP A 197 -14.16 8.20 6.45
N MET A 198 -12.91 8.03 6.90
CA MET A 198 -12.02 9.17 7.17
C MET A 198 -11.47 9.81 5.90
N VAL A 199 -11.63 9.18 4.73
CA VAL A 199 -11.23 9.75 3.44
C VAL A 199 -12.30 10.73 2.97
N ASN A 200 -11.89 11.97 2.69
CA ASN A 200 -12.77 13.00 2.12
C ASN A 200 -12.84 12.87 0.60
N SER A 201 -11.68 12.73 -0.05
CA SER A 201 -11.60 12.63 -1.51
C SER A 201 -10.28 12.01 -1.97
N THR A 202 -10.27 11.51 -3.19
CA THR A 202 -9.07 11.10 -3.93
C THR A 202 -9.13 11.70 -5.32
N LEU A 203 -7.99 12.08 -5.89
CA LEU A 203 -7.91 12.61 -7.25
C LEU A 203 -6.70 12.01 -7.95
N ASP A 204 -6.90 11.71 -9.22
CA ASP A 204 -5.88 11.27 -10.15
C ASP A 204 -6.17 11.84 -11.55
N ASP A 205 -5.20 11.75 -12.47
CA ASP A 205 -5.40 12.11 -13.87
C ASP A 205 -6.25 11.08 -14.64
N LYS A 206 -6.41 9.88 -14.06
CA LYS A 206 -7.26 8.77 -14.53
C LYS A 206 -8.35 8.41 -13.52
N GLU A 207 -9.34 7.68 -14.00
CA GLU A 207 -10.48 7.23 -13.19
C GLU A 207 -10.14 6.00 -12.33
N GLY A 208 -10.85 5.83 -11.21
CA GLY A 208 -10.83 4.60 -10.41
C GLY A 208 -9.78 4.54 -9.30
N VAL A 209 -9.04 5.62 -9.06
CA VAL A 209 -8.04 5.72 -7.99
C VAL A 209 -8.63 5.47 -6.58
N SER A 210 -9.89 5.85 -6.34
CA SER A 210 -10.58 5.64 -5.06
C SER A 210 -10.71 4.17 -4.63
N ASN A 211 -10.65 3.23 -5.57
CA ASN A 211 -10.71 1.79 -5.26
C ASN A 211 -9.35 1.22 -4.81
N ARG A 212 -8.31 2.06 -4.79
CA ARG A 212 -6.90 1.67 -4.58
C ARG A 212 -6.31 2.34 -3.35
N ILE A 213 -7.18 2.74 -2.42
CA ILE A 213 -6.79 3.31 -1.13
C ILE A 213 -6.17 2.21 -0.28
N VAL A 214 -5.00 2.50 0.26
CA VAL A 214 -4.28 1.67 1.22
C VAL A 214 -4.34 2.37 2.58
N ILE A 215 -4.90 1.66 3.56
CA ILE A 215 -4.96 2.11 4.96
C ILE A 215 -4.03 1.23 5.79
N ASN A 216 -2.92 1.81 6.19
CA ASN A 216 -1.92 1.19 7.03
C ASN A 216 -2.23 1.45 8.50
N GLY A 217 -1.90 0.49 9.38
CA GLY A 217 -2.12 0.60 10.83
C GLY A 217 -3.49 0.11 11.33
N ILE A 218 -4.51 0.00 10.47
CA ILE A 218 -5.87 -0.38 10.88
C ILE A 218 -5.95 -1.74 11.60
N GLY A 219 -5.17 -2.73 11.17
CA GLY A 219 -5.15 -4.06 11.81
C GLY A 219 -4.58 -4.07 13.23
N ASN A 220 -3.93 -2.99 13.67
CA ASN A 220 -3.36 -2.84 15.00
C ASN A 220 -4.26 -2.04 15.95
N VAL A 221 -5.34 -1.43 15.43
CA VAL A 221 -6.26 -0.65 16.24
C VAL A 221 -6.98 -1.58 17.20
N ASN A 222 -6.80 -1.34 18.51
CA ASN A 222 -7.53 -2.03 19.56
C ASN A 222 -8.40 -1.02 20.31
N THR A 223 -9.64 -0.89 19.88
CA THR A 223 -10.55 0.09 20.48
C THR A 223 -10.94 -0.23 21.92
N ASN A 224 -10.61 -1.41 22.46
CA ASN A 224 -10.80 -1.73 23.89
C ASN A 224 -9.64 -1.24 24.78
N ARG A 225 -8.58 -0.69 24.18
CA ARG A 225 -7.40 -0.20 24.90
C ARG A 225 -7.24 1.28 24.65
N VAL A 226 -7.38 2.06 25.72
CA VAL A 226 -7.02 3.49 25.74
C VAL A 226 -5.59 3.66 25.22
N GLY A 227 -5.41 4.64 24.36
CA GLY A 227 -4.13 4.89 23.70
C GLY A 227 -4.29 5.59 22.37
N GLU A 228 -3.14 5.83 21.74
CA GLU A 228 -3.06 6.47 20.43
C GLU A 228 -2.68 5.43 19.38
N TYR A 229 -3.39 5.47 18.25
CA TYR A 229 -3.17 4.60 17.11
C TYR A 229 -2.99 5.46 15.88
N GLN A 230 -1.92 5.24 15.12
CA GLN A 230 -1.71 5.98 13.87
C GLN A 230 -2.13 5.13 12.67
N LEU A 231 -2.91 5.75 11.80
CA LEU A 231 -3.30 5.20 10.52
C LEU A 231 -2.71 6.04 9.41
N VAL A 232 -2.15 5.39 8.39
CA VAL A 232 -1.53 6.07 7.26
C VAL A 232 -2.29 5.72 5.99
N TYR A 233 -2.73 6.75 5.29
CA TYR A 233 -3.53 6.68 4.08
C TYR A 233 -2.67 7.06 2.88
N SER A 234 -2.69 6.21 1.87
CA SER A 234 -2.12 6.51 0.56
C SER A 234 -3.01 5.92 -0.51
N VAL A 235 -2.91 6.41 -1.73
CA VAL A 235 -3.61 5.83 -2.88
C VAL A 235 -2.62 5.63 -4.03
N SER A 236 -2.78 4.56 -4.79
CA SER A 236 -1.96 4.29 -5.98
C SER A 236 -2.81 4.27 -7.23
N ASP A 237 -2.29 4.79 -8.35
CA ASP A 237 -2.96 4.81 -9.65
C ASP A 237 -2.67 3.54 -10.47
N THR A 238 -3.21 3.45 -11.69
CA THR A 238 -2.97 2.33 -12.62
C THR A 238 -1.58 2.25 -13.19
N ASP A 239 -0.82 3.32 -13.12
CA ASP A 239 0.48 3.47 -13.74
C ASP A 239 1.61 3.21 -12.72
N GLY A 240 1.24 2.88 -11.48
CA GLY A 240 2.17 2.54 -10.39
C GLY A 240 2.53 3.73 -9.50
N ASN A 241 2.08 4.95 -9.82
CA ASN A 241 2.35 6.11 -8.98
C ASN A 241 1.59 6.01 -7.67
N ARG A 242 2.20 6.53 -6.60
CA ARG A 242 1.63 6.53 -5.26
C ARG A 242 1.56 7.96 -4.72
N SER A 243 0.46 8.29 -4.06
CA SER A 243 0.28 9.58 -3.41
C SER A 243 1.26 9.76 -2.26
N GLU A 244 1.53 11.03 -1.94
CA GLU A 244 2.02 11.38 -0.60
C GLU A 244 1.08 10.80 0.46
N ALA A 245 1.66 10.35 1.56
CA ALA A 245 0.93 9.74 2.65
C ALA A 245 0.28 10.80 3.55
N GLN A 246 -0.98 10.58 3.94
CA GLN A 246 -1.65 11.35 5.00
C GLN A 246 -1.83 10.51 6.24
N THR A 247 -1.63 11.11 7.41
CA THR A 247 -1.73 10.41 8.70
C THR A 247 -2.99 10.85 9.45
N LEU A 248 -3.64 9.87 10.07
CA LEU A 248 -4.69 10.05 11.06
C LEU A 248 -4.19 9.54 12.41
N THR A 249 -4.20 10.39 13.43
CA THR A 249 -4.02 10.00 14.83
C THR A 249 -5.39 9.68 15.42
N LEU A 250 -5.62 8.40 15.74
CA LEU A 250 -6.81 7.93 16.43
C LEU A 250 -6.55 7.84 17.93
N HIS A 251 -7.26 8.63 18.71
CA HIS A 251 -7.21 8.57 20.18
C HIS A 251 -8.38 7.74 20.70
N VAL A 252 -8.07 6.67 21.42
CA VAL A 252 -9.03 5.90 22.21
C VAL A 252 -8.96 6.41 23.64
N ILE A 253 -10.03 7.02 24.11
CA ILE A 253 -10.16 7.54 25.48
C ILE A 253 -11.10 6.67 26.30
N GLU A 254 -11.18 6.91 27.62
CA GLU A 254 -12.13 6.21 28.50
C GLU A 254 -13.61 6.44 28.14
#